data_AF-A0A3S1ABY8-F1
#
_entry.id   AF-A0A3S1ABY8-F1
#
_cell.length_a   1.000
_cell.length_b   1.000
_cell.length_c   1.000
_cell.angle_alpha   90.00
_cell.angle_beta   90.00
_cell.angle_gamma   90.00
#
_symmetry.space_group_name_H-M   'P 1'
#
loop_
_entity.id
_entity.type
_entity.pdbx_description
1 polymer ?
#
loop_
_entity_poly.entity_id
_entity_poly.type
_entity_poly.pdbx_seq_one_letter_code
_entity_poly.pdbx_strand_id
1 'polypeptide(L)'
;RKNIRRQSIQKRTIRADEKFRWTGGILPYVFTDAITAVGRREIFRAMLSFERFTCIRFLPWEKVDTITTNQKLGLDHESYLKCIIGTRCSSSVGNLRKKKGGQTISCCKDRQCVHELAHALGEANEQQSPNPDRFRMIRTNFDAIKHDYISTYKSNSAKSTVSLGYDLSSIMHYNTDTFALPGQTT
;
A
#
# COMPACT_ATOMS: atom_id res chain seq x y z
N ARG A 1 -36.77 5.30 4.51
CA ARG A 1 -35.44 4.88 4.02
C ARG A 1 -34.41 5.86 4.55
N LYS A 2 -33.57 5.48 5.53
CA LYS A 2 -32.57 6.38 6.13
C LYS A 2 -31.49 6.68 5.09
N ASN A 3 -31.36 7.96 4.72
CA ASN A 3 -30.23 8.47 3.93
C ASN A 3 -28.96 8.31 4.78
N ILE A 4 -28.29 7.17 4.65
CA ILE A 4 -26.90 7.03 5.08
C ILE A 4 -26.10 7.88 4.11
N ARG A 5 -25.83 9.15 4.49
CA ARG A 5 -24.66 9.85 3.95
C ARG A 5 -23.49 8.89 4.19
N ARG A 6 -22.99 8.25 3.14
CA ARG A 6 -21.68 7.60 3.19
C ARG A 6 -20.71 8.72 3.57
N GLN A 7 -20.40 8.84 4.87
CA GLN A 7 -19.21 9.56 5.27
C GLN A 7 -18.10 8.90 4.50
N SER A 8 -17.46 9.65 3.61
CA SER A 8 -16.16 9.29 3.08
C SER A 8 -15.35 8.78 4.28
N ILE A 9 -14.85 7.54 4.22
CA ILE A 9 -13.89 7.07 5.21
C ILE A 9 -12.64 7.91 4.96
N GLN A 10 -12.59 9.06 5.63
CA GLN A 10 -11.49 10.00 5.52
C GLN A 10 -10.28 9.49 6.30
N LYS A 11 -10.48 8.60 7.28
CA LYS A 11 -9.44 8.05 8.14
C LYS A 11 -8.48 7.16 7.35
N ARG A 12 -7.21 7.55 7.37
CA ARG A 12 -6.06 6.82 6.81
C ARG A 12 -4.79 7.54 7.21
N THR A 13 -3.69 6.81 7.20
CA THR A 13 -2.35 7.38 7.29
C THR A 13 -1.68 7.32 5.93
N ILE A 14 -1.33 8.47 5.35
CA ILE A 14 -0.73 8.58 4.02
C ILE A 14 0.62 9.26 4.06
N ARG A 15 1.47 8.95 3.08
CA ARG A 15 2.71 9.68 2.83
C ARG A 15 2.43 11.15 2.58
N ALA A 16 3.12 12.01 3.32
CA ALA A 16 2.84 13.46 3.36
C ALA A 16 3.22 14.17 2.05
N ASP A 17 4.38 13.83 1.51
CA ASP A 17 4.94 14.49 0.35
C ASP A 17 4.25 14.04 -0.95
N GLU A 18 3.58 14.98 -1.61
CA GLU A 18 2.76 14.72 -2.79
C GLU A 18 3.57 14.24 -4.00
N LYS A 19 4.90 14.45 -4.02
CA LYS A 19 5.75 13.94 -5.12
C LYS A 19 5.72 12.41 -5.21
N PHE A 20 5.34 11.72 -4.13
CA PHE A 20 5.18 10.27 -4.16
C PHE A 20 3.80 9.81 -4.64
N ARG A 21 2.92 10.71 -5.10
CA ARG A 21 1.64 10.33 -5.70
C ARG A 21 1.82 9.89 -7.14
N TRP A 22 0.98 8.95 -7.56
CA TRP A 22 0.87 8.54 -8.95
C TRP A 22 0.15 9.60 -9.76
N THR A 23 0.76 10.05 -10.87
CA THR A 23 0.20 11.14 -11.68
C THR A 23 -1.12 10.68 -12.28
N GLY A 24 -2.17 11.49 -12.13
CA GLY A 24 -3.52 11.15 -12.58
C GLY A 24 -4.18 9.98 -11.85
N GLY A 25 -3.58 9.46 -10.77
CA GLY A 25 -4.06 8.24 -10.10
C GLY A 25 -3.89 6.98 -10.95
N ILE A 26 -2.97 7.00 -11.91
CA ILE A 26 -2.71 5.89 -12.85
C ILE A 26 -1.45 5.15 -12.42
N LEU A 27 -1.57 3.84 -12.24
CA LEU A 27 -0.47 2.94 -11.90
C LEU A 27 -0.24 1.99 -13.08
N PRO A 28 0.71 2.28 -13.97
CA PRO A 28 1.13 1.31 -14.96
C PRO A 28 1.68 0.05 -14.26
N TYR A 29 1.43 -1.14 -14.79
CA TYR A 29 1.89 -2.39 -14.16
C TYR A 29 2.36 -3.43 -15.17
N VAL A 30 3.26 -4.32 -14.75
CA VAL A 30 3.69 -5.50 -15.50
C VAL A 30 3.73 -6.70 -14.57
N PHE A 31 3.35 -7.87 -15.11
CA PHE A 31 3.56 -9.15 -14.45
C PHE A 31 4.87 -9.76 -14.96
N THR A 32 5.77 -10.13 -14.05
CA THR A 32 6.96 -10.88 -14.47
C THR A 32 6.59 -12.31 -14.87
N ASP A 33 7.43 -12.95 -15.68
CA ASP A 33 7.22 -14.33 -16.13
C ASP A 33 7.21 -15.33 -14.97
N ALA A 34 7.86 -14.98 -13.86
CA ALA A 34 7.85 -15.78 -12.64
C ALA A 34 6.50 -15.79 -11.90
N ILE A 35 5.53 -14.94 -12.27
CA ILE A 35 4.24 -14.91 -11.58
C ILE A 35 3.36 -16.09 -11.97
N THR A 36 2.80 -16.77 -10.96
CA THR A 36 1.85 -17.86 -11.16
C THR A 36 0.51 -17.32 -11.63
N ALA A 37 -0.28 -18.16 -12.31
CA ALA A 37 -1.65 -17.80 -12.68
C ALA A 37 -2.51 -17.42 -11.46
N VAL A 38 -2.30 -18.08 -10.31
CA VAL A 38 -2.96 -17.75 -9.05
C VAL A 38 -2.53 -16.36 -8.57
N GLY A 39 -1.23 -16.08 -8.47
CA GLY A 39 -0.73 -14.77 -8.04
C GLY A 39 -1.22 -13.64 -8.95
N ARG A 40 -1.20 -13.84 -10.27
CA ARG A 40 -1.75 -12.90 -11.24
C ARG A 40 -3.22 -12.60 -10.96
N ARG A 41 -4.04 -13.63 -10.73
CA ARG A 41 -5.47 -13.49 -10.43
C ARG A 41 -5.71 -12.73 -9.13
N GLU A 42 -4.95 -13.00 -8.07
CA GLU A 42 -5.14 -12.30 -6.78
C GLU A 42 -4.75 -10.82 -6.87
N ILE A 43 -3.66 -10.49 -7.55
CA ILE A 43 -3.28 -9.09 -7.80
C ILE A 43 -4.36 -8.39 -8.64
N PHE A 44 -4.83 -9.03 -9.70
CA PHE A 44 -5.85 -8.46 -10.57
C PHE A 44 -7.17 -8.21 -9.85
N ARG A 45 -7.62 -9.13 -8.97
CA ARG A 45 -8.80 -8.93 -8.11
C ARG A 45 -8.65 -7.72 -7.19
N ALA A 46 -7.46 -7.52 -6.63
CA ALA A 46 -7.18 -6.37 -5.79
C ALA A 46 -7.20 -5.06 -6.59
N MET A 47 -6.59 -5.04 -7.78
CA MET A 47 -6.66 -3.90 -8.72
C MET A 47 -8.11 -3.54 -9.05
N LEU A 48 -8.94 -4.53 -9.43
CA LEU A 48 -10.36 -4.33 -9.71
C LEU A 48 -11.14 -3.76 -8.52
N SER A 49 -10.76 -4.12 -7.29
CA SER A 49 -11.40 -3.59 -6.08
C SER A 49 -11.14 -2.08 -5.95
N PHE A 50 -9.90 -1.63 -6.18
CA PHE A 50 -9.59 -0.20 -6.21
C PHE A 50 -10.30 0.52 -7.34
N GLU A 51 -10.31 -0.03 -8.55
CA GLU A 51 -10.97 0.59 -9.71
C GLU A 51 -12.48 0.73 -9.52
N ARG A 52 -13.11 -0.24 -8.86
CA ARG A 52 -14.55 -0.25 -8.56
C ARG A 52 -14.94 0.82 -7.53
N PHE A 53 -14.10 1.04 -6.51
CA PHE A 53 -14.46 1.87 -5.36
C PHE A 53 -13.74 3.23 -5.31
N THR A 54 -12.80 3.47 -6.23
CA THR A 54 -11.99 4.70 -6.26
C THR A 54 -11.77 5.19 -7.69
N CYS A 55 -11.10 6.34 -7.83
CA CYS A 55 -10.65 6.87 -9.12
C CYS A 55 -9.30 6.28 -9.60
N ILE A 56 -8.68 5.39 -8.82
CA ILE A 56 -7.40 4.77 -9.20
C ILE A 56 -7.60 3.86 -10.41
N ARG A 57 -6.63 3.87 -11.33
CA ARG A 57 -6.63 3.03 -12.53
C ARG A 57 -5.31 2.28 -12.68
N PHE A 58 -5.39 1.00 -13.01
CA PHE A 58 -4.24 0.16 -13.32
C PHE A 58 -4.22 -0.11 -14.81
N LEU A 59 -3.12 0.24 -15.48
CA LEU A 59 -2.98 0.06 -16.93
C LEU A 59 -1.76 -0.80 -17.24
N PRO A 60 -1.79 -1.68 -18.25
CA PRO A 60 -0.61 -2.41 -18.67
C PRO A 60 0.55 -1.46 -19.00
N TRP A 61 1.71 -1.74 -18.41
CA TRP A 61 2.95 -1.07 -18.75
C TRP A 61 3.60 -1.80 -19.93
N GLU A 62 3.84 -1.05 -20.99
CA GLU A 62 4.46 -1.53 -22.22
C GLU A 62 5.51 -0.53 -22.67
N LYS A 63 6.49 -1.03 -23.42
CA LYS A 63 7.45 -0.22 -24.16
C LYS A 63 7.43 -0.68 -25.61
N VAL A 64 6.83 0.13 -26.47
CA VAL A 64 6.79 -0.09 -27.92
C VAL A 64 7.78 0.88 -28.54
N ASP A 65 8.77 0.34 -29.25
CA ASP A 65 9.95 1.06 -29.73
C ASP A 65 10.68 1.80 -28.59
N THR A 66 10.57 3.13 -28.57
CA THR A 66 11.18 4.02 -27.56
C THR A 66 10.15 4.66 -26.63
N ILE A 67 8.86 4.39 -26.82
CA ILE A 67 7.76 5.04 -26.10
C ILE A 67 7.16 4.06 -25.08
N THR A 68 7.16 4.48 -23.82
CA THR A 68 6.53 3.76 -22.70
C THR A 68 5.06 4.14 -22.52
N THR A 69 4.26 3.28 -21.85
CA THR A 69 2.90 3.62 -21.42
C THR A 69 2.85 4.96 -20.69
N ASN A 70 3.81 5.22 -19.80
CA ASN A 70 3.90 6.47 -19.05
C ASN A 70 4.02 7.69 -19.96
N GLN A 71 4.93 7.63 -20.95
CA GLN A 71 5.12 8.71 -21.92
C GLN A 71 3.88 8.90 -22.81
N LYS A 72 3.29 7.79 -23.30
CA LYS A 72 2.07 7.82 -24.12
C LYS A 72 0.89 8.50 -23.40
N LEU A 73 0.79 8.30 -22.09
CA LEU A 73 -0.26 8.88 -21.24
C LEU A 73 0.11 10.25 -20.64
N GLY A 74 1.31 10.80 -20.93
CA GLY A 74 1.77 12.06 -20.36
C GLY A 74 1.96 12.03 -18.83
N LEU A 75 2.28 10.86 -18.27
CA LEU A 75 2.51 10.72 -16.82
C LEU A 75 3.89 11.29 -16.44
N ASP A 76 3.92 12.18 -15.45
CA ASP A 76 5.16 12.73 -14.87
C ASP A 76 5.90 11.74 -13.94
N HIS A 77 5.97 10.48 -14.33
CA HIS A 77 6.81 9.47 -13.67
C HIS A 77 7.17 8.37 -14.66
N GLU A 78 8.33 7.76 -14.45
CA GLU A 78 8.83 6.63 -15.24
C GLU A 78 8.55 5.29 -14.55
N SER A 79 8.25 5.31 -13.25
CA SER A 79 7.96 4.10 -12.49
C SER A 79 6.62 3.48 -12.88
N TYR A 80 6.53 2.18 -12.64
CA TYR A 80 5.39 1.29 -12.82
C TYR A 80 5.50 0.17 -11.78
N LEU A 81 4.40 -0.53 -11.51
CA LEU A 81 4.38 -1.69 -10.62
C LEU A 81 4.96 -2.91 -11.34
N LYS A 82 6.05 -3.45 -10.80
CA LYS A 82 6.62 -4.73 -11.23
C LYS A 82 6.09 -5.82 -10.30
N CYS A 83 5.04 -6.50 -10.72
CA CYS A 83 4.37 -7.55 -9.96
C CYS A 83 5.18 -8.85 -10.03
N ILE A 84 5.61 -9.34 -8.86
CA ILE A 84 6.45 -10.54 -8.72
C ILE A 84 5.84 -11.55 -7.74
N ILE A 85 6.44 -12.74 -7.68
CA ILE A 85 6.37 -13.61 -6.49
C ILE A 85 7.58 -13.28 -5.61
N GLY A 86 7.32 -12.66 -4.46
CA GLY A 86 8.33 -12.51 -3.42
C GLY A 86 8.20 -13.60 -2.36
N THR A 87 9.26 -13.74 -1.56
CA THR A 87 9.24 -14.59 -0.35
C THR A 87 8.39 -14.00 0.77
N ARG A 88 8.09 -12.70 0.68
CA ARG A 88 7.23 -11.94 1.58
C ARG A 88 6.30 -11.04 0.78
N CYS A 89 5.18 -10.68 1.38
CA CYS A 89 4.36 -9.56 0.93
C CYS A 89 5.11 -8.26 1.16
N SER A 90 5.19 -7.41 0.14
CA SER A 90 5.75 -6.06 0.29
C SER A 90 5.49 -5.16 -0.91
N SER A 91 5.50 -3.86 -0.62
CA SER A 91 5.43 -2.77 -1.58
C SER A 91 6.10 -1.53 -1.01
N SER A 92 6.52 -0.62 -1.90
CA SER A 92 7.00 0.70 -1.47
C SER A 92 5.83 1.61 -1.11
N VAL A 93 6.00 2.46 -0.10
CA VAL A 93 4.97 3.46 0.27
C VAL A 93 5.00 4.62 -0.74
N GLY A 94 4.11 4.58 -1.73
CA GLY A 94 3.97 5.57 -2.80
C GLY A 94 4.78 5.26 -4.08
N ASN A 95 4.70 6.17 -5.04
CA ASN A 95 5.41 6.15 -6.31
C ASN A 95 6.86 6.63 -6.16
N LEU A 96 7.83 5.78 -6.48
CA LEU A 96 9.26 6.14 -6.46
C LEU A 96 9.68 7.05 -7.64
N ARG A 97 8.74 7.37 -8.53
CA ARG A 97 8.82 8.22 -9.74
C ARG A 97 9.87 7.83 -10.78
N LYS A 98 11.16 7.84 -10.42
CA LYS A 98 12.31 7.67 -11.35
C LYS A 98 12.84 6.24 -11.43
N LYS A 99 12.09 5.26 -10.91
CA LYS A 99 12.50 3.84 -10.90
C LYS A 99 12.22 3.20 -12.26
N LYS A 100 13.15 3.35 -13.21
CA LYS A 100 13.08 2.83 -14.60
C LYS A 100 12.84 1.33 -14.73
N GLY A 101 13.31 0.53 -13.77
CA GLY A 101 13.08 -0.93 -13.73
C GLY A 101 11.76 -1.36 -13.09
N GLY A 102 10.86 -0.41 -12.83
CA GLY A 102 9.66 -0.62 -12.03
C GLY A 102 9.97 -0.72 -10.54
N GLN A 103 8.98 -0.38 -9.71
CA GLN A 103 9.00 -0.67 -8.29
C GLN A 103 8.34 -2.01 -8.03
N THR A 104 9.06 -2.88 -7.34
CA THR A 104 8.59 -4.23 -7.05
C THR A 104 7.37 -4.20 -6.13
N ILE A 105 6.36 -4.98 -6.48
CA ILE A 105 5.28 -5.35 -5.58
C ILE A 105 5.15 -6.86 -5.54
N SER A 106 5.11 -7.40 -4.32
CA SER A 106 4.87 -8.82 -4.06
C SER A 106 3.60 -8.91 -3.23
N CYS A 107 2.58 -9.54 -3.80
CA CYS A 107 1.32 -9.77 -3.11
C CYS A 107 1.22 -11.23 -2.70
N CYS A 108 0.62 -11.48 -1.53
CA CYS A 108 0.32 -12.82 -1.06
C CYS A 108 -1.12 -13.16 -1.44
N LYS A 109 -1.98 -13.51 -0.46
CA LYS A 109 -3.33 -13.99 -0.70
C LYS A 109 -4.37 -12.98 -0.22
N ASP A 110 -5.52 -12.95 -0.89
CA ASP A 110 -6.73 -12.25 -0.46
C ASP A 110 -6.52 -10.76 -0.20
N ARG A 111 -6.86 -10.30 1.02
CA ARG A 111 -6.82 -8.91 1.47
C ARG A 111 -5.40 -8.34 1.49
N GLN A 112 -4.36 -9.19 1.54
CA GLN A 112 -2.97 -8.72 1.56
C GLN A 112 -2.59 -8.06 0.22
N CYS A 113 -3.14 -8.52 -0.91
CA CYS A 113 -2.92 -7.85 -2.19
C CYS A 113 -3.44 -6.39 -2.17
N VAL A 114 -4.59 -6.18 -1.54
CA VAL A 114 -5.18 -4.84 -1.38
C VAL A 114 -4.32 -3.98 -0.45
N HIS A 115 -3.78 -4.56 0.63
CA HIS A 115 -2.84 -3.91 1.54
C HIS A 115 -1.55 -3.44 0.82
N GLU A 116 -0.93 -4.31 0.01
CA GLU A 116 0.30 -3.95 -0.71
C GLU A 116 0.07 -2.92 -1.84
N LEU A 117 -1.10 -2.93 -2.46
CA LEU A 117 -1.51 -1.89 -3.41
C LEU A 117 -1.81 -0.56 -2.69
N ALA A 118 -2.39 -0.59 -1.49
CA ALA A 118 -2.55 0.61 -0.66
C ALA A 118 -1.21 1.22 -0.26
N HIS A 119 -0.23 0.38 0.11
CA HIS A 119 1.16 0.83 0.24
C HIS A 119 1.68 1.50 -1.04
N ALA A 120 1.52 0.85 -2.20
CA ALA A 120 1.95 1.43 -3.48
C ALA A 120 1.31 2.81 -3.76
N LEU A 121 0.07 3.02 -3.30
CA LEU A 121 -0.66 4.29 -3.41
C LEU A 121 -0.20 5.35 -2.40
N GLY A 122 0.60 4.97 -1.40
CA GLY A 122 1.15 5.87 -0.41
C GLY A 122 0.54 5.73 0.98
N GLU A 123 -0.31 4.75 1.24
CA GLU A 123 -0.80 4.49 2.59
C GLU A 123 0.30 3.83 3.44
N ALA A 124 0.49 4.33 4.65
CA ALA A 124 1.36 3.74 5.66
C ALA A 124 0.55 2.83 6.57
N ASN A 125 1.23 1.94 7.29
CA ASN A 125 0.55 1.11 8.27
C ASN A 125 -0.10 1.96 9.36
N GLU A 126 -1.31 1.58 9.75
CA GLU A 126 -2.14 2.40 10.64
C GLU A 126 -1.55 2.44 12.06
N GLN A 127 -0.93 1.36 12.54
CA GLN A 127 -0.23 1.38 13.83
C GLN A 127 1.04 2.25 13.81
N GLN A 128 1.46 2.79 12.66
CA GLN A 128 2.53 3.78 12.58
C GLN A 128 1.98 5.21 12.46
N SER A 129 0.67 5.40 12.58
CA SER A 129 0.02 6.70 12.44
C SER A 129 0.61 7.74 13.40
N PRO A 130 0.93 8.96 12.93
CA PRO A 130 1.34 10.07 13.79
C PRO A 130 0.16 10.70 14.54
N ASN A 131 -1.06 10.16 14.41
CA ASN A 131 -2.24 10.68 15.08
C ASN A 131 -2.09 10.60 16.61
N PRO A 132 -2.29 11.71 17.36
CA PRO A 132 -2.24 11.68 18.82
C PRO A 132 -3.22 10.69 19.47
N ASP A 133 -4.39 10.46 18.86
CA ASP A 133 -5.40 9.52 19.39
C ASP A 133 -4.96 8.05 19.29
N ARG A 134 -3.94 7.73 18.48
CA ARG A 134 -3.37 6.38 18.38
C ARG A 134 -3.07 5.79 19.76
N PHE A 135 -2.42 6.57 20.63
CA PHE A 135 -1.99 6.12 21.96
C PHE A 135 -3.17 5.89 22.92
N ARG A 136 -4.36 6.41 22.60
CA ARG A 136 -5.61 6.14 23.32
C ARG A 136 -6.30 4.87 22.81
N MET A 137 -6.05 4.50 21.56
CA MET A 137 -6.72 3.38 20.88
C MET A 137 -5.94 2.07 20.95
N ILE A 138 -4.60 2.13 20.91
CA ILE A 138 -3.75 0.94 20.96
C ILE A 138 -2.62 1.10 21.99
N ARG A 139 -2.18 -0.05 22.51
CA ARG A 139 -0.94 -0.19 23.27
C ARG A 139 -0.06 -1.20 22.54
N THR A 140 1.25 -0.99 22.56
CA THR A 140 2.22 -1.89 21.94
C THR A 140 3.08 -2.51 23.03
N ASN A 141 3.08 -3.83 23.12
CA ASN A 141 3.97 -4.62 23.94
C ASN A 141 5.27 -4.90 23.16
N PHE A 142 6.25 -4.00 23.32
CA PHE A 142 7.53 -4.11 22.61
C PHE A 142 8.35 -5.35 22.98
N ASP A 143 8.16 -5.88 24.18
CA ASP A 143 8.86 -7.10 24.64
C ASP A 143 8.35 -8.37 23.95
N ALA A 144 7.11 -8.32 23.43
CA ALA A 144 6.51 -9.40 22.66
C ALA A 144 6.88 -9.38 21.18
N ILE A 145 7.57 -8.35 20.68
CA ILE A 145 7.88 -8.20 19.26
C ILE A 145 9.25 -8.79 18.95
N LYS A 146 9.36 -9.57 17.87
CA LYS A 146 10.66 -10.02 17.33
C LYS A 146 11.56 -8.81 17.09
N HIS A 147 12.78 -8.84 17.63
CA HIS A 147 13.69 -7.70 17.69
C HIS A 147 13.83 -6.91 16.36
N ASP A 148 13.95 -7.62 15.24
CA ASP A 148 14.10 -7.01 13.90
C ASP A 148 12.88 -6.18 13.43
N TYR A 149 11.72 -6.35 14.06
CA TYR A 149 10.45 -5.73 13.67
C TYR A 149 9.99 -4.61 14.61
N ILE A 150 10.71 -4.36 15.72
CA ILE A 150 10.37 -3.32 16.70
C ILE A 150 10.17 -1.95 16.02
N SER A 151 10.99 -1.62 15.02
CA SER A 151 10.91 -0.36 14.28
C SER A 151 9.59 -0.19 13.52
N THR A 152 8.94 -1.28 13.10
CA THR A 152 7.68 -1.27 12.33
C THR A 152 6.44 -0.90 13.17
N TYR A 153 6.60 -0.86 14.49
CA TYR A 153 5.58 -0.44 15.45
C TYR A 153 5.78 0.98 15.99
N LYS A 154 6.91 1.61 15.66
CA LYS A 154 7.15 3.01 16.03
C LYS A 154 6.31 3.93 15.15
N SER A 155 5.77 4.98 15.78
CA SER A 155 5.03 6.04 15.07
C SER A 155 5.95 6.72 14.05
N ASN A 156 5.41 6.95 12.86
CA ASN A 156 6.04 7.81 11.87
C ASN A 156 6.03 9.27 12.35
N SER A 157 6.91 10.08 11.76
CA SER A 157 6.89 11.53 11.97
C SER A 157 5.74 12.15 11.17
N ALA A 158 5.14 13.23 11.70
CA ALA A 158 4.21 14.06 10.94
C ALA A 158 4.84 14.67 9.67
N LYS A 159 6.18 14.71 9.57
CA LYS A 159 6.90 15.15 8.36
C LYS A 159 6.88 14.09 7.25
N SER A 160 6.82 12.80 7.59
CA SER A 160 6.84 11.70 6.63
C SER A 160 5.45 11.23 6.24
N THR A 161 4.51 11.25 7.19
CA THR A 161 3.13 10.82 6.98
C THR A 161 2.14 11.79 7.61
N VAL A 162 0.96 11.93 7.00
CA VAL A 162 -0.18 12.66 7.53
C VAL A 162 -1.28 11.66 7.88
N SER A 163 -1.90 11.82 9.04
CA SER A 163 -3.11 11.07 9.40
C SER A 163 -4.34 11.95 9.24
N LEU A 164 -5.38 11.37 8.63
CA LEU A 164 -6.72 11.96 8.53
C LEU A 164 -7.68 11.36 9.56
N GLY A 165 -7.13 10.75 10.61
CA GLY A 165 -7.86 9.99 11.63
C GLY A 165 -7.25 8.60 11.80
N TYR A 166 -7.55 7.97 12.94
CA TYR A 166 -7.13 6.60 13.26
C TYR A 166 -8.29 5.62 13.09
N ASP A 167 -8.06 4.53 12.35
CA ASP A 167 -9.04 3.49 12.05
C ASP A 167 -8.55 2.07 12.40
N LEU A 168 -9.05 1.53 13.52
CA LEU A 168 -8.77 0.17 13.97
C LEU A 168 -9.25 -0.92 12.98
N SER A 169 -10.19 -0.60 12.10
CA SER A 169 -10.69 -1.52 11.07
C SER A 169 -9.97 -1.42 9.73
N SER A 170 -8.98 -0.52 9.64
CA SER A 170 -8.21 -0.29 8.42
C SER A 170 -7.52 -1.57 7.97
N ILE A 171 -7.54 -1.82 6.66
CA ILE A 171 -6.75 -2.91 6.06
C ILE A 171 -5.24 -2.69 6.27
N MET A 172 -4.83 -1.46 6.57
CA MET A 172 -3.44 -1.07 6.87
C MET A 172 -3.07 -1.28 8.34
N HIS A 173 -3.99 -1.73 9.20
CA HIS A 173 -3.69 -1.99 10.60
C HIS A 173 -3.16 -3.43 10.76
N TYR A 174 -2.03 -3.58 11.45
CA TYR A 174 -1.52 -4.91 11.80
C TYR A 174 -2.46 -5.65 12.74
N ASN A 175 -2.52 -6.97 12.60
CA ASN A 175 -3.16 -7.84 13.58
C ASN A 175 -2.34 -7.83 14.88
N THR A 176 -3.00 -8.18 15.99
CA THR A 176 -2.42 -8.21 17.35
C THR A 176 -1.27 -9.20 17.53
N ASP A 177 -1.05 -10.13 16.60
CA ASP A 177 0.00 -11.16 16.65
C ASP A 177 1.09 -10.96 15.58
N THR A 178 1.00 -9.89 14.78
CA THR A 178 1.92 -9.64 13.66
C THR A 178 3.35 -9.49 14.19
N PHE A 179 4.29 -10.34 13.76
CA PHE A 179 5.67 -10.35 14.29
C PHE A 179 5.83 -10.60 15.80
N ALA A 180 4.79 -11.06 16.49
CA ALA A 180 4.88 -11.44 17.89
C ALA A 180 5.80 -12.67 18.09
N LEU A 181 6.36 -12.79 19.29
CA LEU A 181 6.92 -14.02 19.81
C LEU A 181 5.81 -15.08 19.96
N PRO A 182 6.12 -16.39 19.86
CA PRO A 182 5.10 -17.45 19.92
C PRO A 182 4.18 -17.33 21.15
N GLY A 183 2.87 -17.33 20.91
CA GLY A 183 1.85 -17.26 21.96
C GLY A 183 1.65 -15.87 22.58
N GLN A 184 2.28 -14.82 22.05
CA GLN A 184 2.18 -13.46 22.58
C GLN A 184 1.38 -12.53 21.66
N THR A 185 1.03 -11.36 22.20
CA THR A 185 0.36 -10.27 21.50
C THR A 185 1.26 -9.04 21.51
N THR A 186 1.44 -8.43 20.33
CA THR A 186 2.19 -7.19 20.12
C THR A 186 1.48 -5.96 20.64
#